data_AF-A0AAU6JBP0-F1
#
_entry.id   AF-A0AAU6JBP0-F1
#
_cell.length_a   1.000
_cell.length_b   1.000
_cell.length_c   1.000
_cell.angle_alpha   90.00
_cell.angle_beta   90.00
_cell.angle_gamma   90.00
#
_symmetry.space_group_name_H-M   'P 1'
#
loop_
_entity.id
_entity.type
_entity.pdbx_description
1 polymer ?
#
loop_
_entity_poly.entity_id
_entity_poly.type
_entity_poly.pdbx_seq_one_letter_code
_entity_poly.pdbx_strand_id
1 'polypeptide(L)'
;MRERRLHPVTPLRRAWAPVAIVLGWAVHDLSEAQRRLAQLTATTLFIGIAVLIPAAALYGFLTWWFTHFSVTDAELRIRTGLLFRRTAHIRLDRIQAVDVTQPLLARFVGVAKLKLDVIGADKKDELAYLGEREARELRAELLARAAGFAPETVRDVGEAPAEQILHVPPRMLAVSLLLTGGPWAMLLAAVVVPALLWFATHNLWTVLAVAVPLAGGAGTNSVGRFIKEYDWTVGESPDGLRIDHGLLDRDHETVPPGRVQTVRIVEPLLWRRRGWVRVELAVAGSSNSVLVPVAPREIAEGVVERVLPGVTVPGAEALTRPPKRAAWCVPVWWRGYGLVTTDAVFASRHGLMRRRLALVPHAKVQSVRLTQGPWERFRGVADVHVDTGANKTVTARLRDAGEAAALLRAQADRSRTGRKVARPDRWMAP
;
A
#
# COMPACT_ATOMS: atom_id res chain seq x y z
N MET A 1 13.05 -8.25 -34.21
CA MET A 1 13.21 -8.60 -32.78
C MET A 1 14.45 -7.90 -32.24
N ARG A 2 14.32 -6.90 -31.36
CA ARG A 2 15.48 -6.34 -30.65
C ARG A 2 15.42 -6.84 -29.21
N GLU A 3 16.21 -7.87 -28.91
CA GLU A 3 16.48 -8.25 -27.53
C GLU A 3 17.31 -7.12 -26.91
N ARG A 4 16.79 -6.49 -25.87
CA ARG A 4 17.50 -5.45 -25.13
C ARG A 4 17.99 -6.02 -23.81
N ARG A 5 19.18 -5.59 -23.41
CA ARG A 5 19.76 -5.91 -22.12
C ARG A 5 19.36 -4.85 -21.11
N LEU A 6 19.30 -5.23 -19.84
CA LEU A 6 19.12 -4.29 -18.75
C LEU A 6 20.36 -3.38 -18.61
N HIS A 7 20.20 -2.23 -17.95
CA HIS A 7 21.30 -1.30 -17.74
C HIS A 7 22.46 -1.98 -16.96
N PRO A 8 23.74 -1.71 -17.30
CA PRO A 8 24.93 -2.33 -16.69
C PRO A 8 25.10 -2.13 -15.17
N VAL A 9 24.21 -1.39 -14.52
CA VAL A 9 24.26 -1.04 -13.09
C VAL A 9 23.47 -2.04 -12.22
N THR A 10 22.66 -2.88 -12.86
CA THR A 10 21.89 -3.97 -12.22
C THR A 10 22.72 -4.92 -11.34
N PRO A 11 23.99 -5.27 -11.67
CA PRO A 11 24.84 -6.13 -10.84
C PRO A 11 25.04 -5.62 -9.42
N LEU A 12 25.28 -4.31 -9.26
CA LEU A 12 25.72 -3.72 -8.00
C LEU A 12 24.65 -3.83 -6.90
N ARG A 13 23.36 -3.78 -7.29
CA ARG A 13 22.26 -3.98 -6.34
C ARG A 13 21.93 -5.46 -6.12
N ARG A 14 22.20 -6.39 -7.03
CA ARG A 14 21.99 -7.83 -6.69
C ARG A 14 23.16 -8.40 -5.87
N ALA A 15 24.30 -7.71 -5.86
CA ALA A 15 25.47 -8.08 -5.06
C ALA A 15 25.24 -8.04 -3.54
N TRP A 16 24.28 -7.26 -3.00
CA TRP A 16 24.02 -7.27 -1.55
C TRP A 16 23.21 -8.48 -1.08
N ALA A 17 22.55 -9.23 -1.97
CA ALA A 17 21.70 -10.36 -1.56
C ALA A 17 22.47 -11.49 -0.84
N PRO A 18 23.68 -11.91 -1.31
CA PRO A 18 24.55 -12.79 -0.55
C PRO A 18 24.96 -12.22 0.82
N VAL A 19 25.23 -10.91 0.89
CA VAL A 19 25.59 -10.22 2.14
C VAL A 19 24.42 -10.27 3.13
N ALA A 20 23.18 -10.05 2.68
CA ALA A 20 22.00 -10.14 3.53
C ALA A 20 21.68 -11.56 4.00
N ILE A 21 21.99 -12.59 3.20
CA ILE A 21 21.87 -13.99 3.65
C ILE A 21 22.86 -14.27 4.78
N VAL A 22 24.10 -13.81 4.64
CA VAL A 22 25.13 -13.95 5.68
C VAL A 22 24.75 -13.15 6.94
N LEU A 23 24.24 -11.93 6.78
CA LEU A 23 23.76 -11.11 7.89
C LEU A 23 22.55 -11.74 8.58
N GLY A 24 21.59 -12.27 7.81
CA GLY A 24 20.40 -12.94 8.34
C GLY A 24 20.74 -14.21 9.11
N TRP A 25 21.70 -15.00 8.61
CA TRP A 25 22.24 -16.15 9.32
C TRP A 25 22.93 -15.74 10.63
N ALA A 26 23.74 -14.67 10.61
CA ALA A 26 24.40 -14.16 11.80
C ALA A 26 23.43 -13.61 12.86
N VAL A 27 22.29 -13.03 12.43
CA VAL A 27 21.25 -12.53 13.34
C VAL A 27 20.40 -13.66 13.93
N HIS A 28 20.13 -14.72 13.15
CA HIS A 28 19.37 -15.88 13.62
C HIS A 28 20.10 -16.64 14.73
N ASP A 29 21.44 -16.66 14.70
CA ASP A 29 22.30 -17.34 15.68
C ASP A 29 23.21 -16.38 16.44
N LEU A 30 22.62 -15.32 17.02
CA LEU A 30 23.37 -14.23 17.65
C LEU A 30 24.37 -14.70 18.72
N SER A 31 24.04 -15.74 19.49
CA SER A 31 24.89 -16.28 20.55
C SER A 31 26.08 -17.13 20.04
N GLU A 32 25.92 -17.85 18.93
CA GLU A 32 27.02 -18.55 18.26
C GLU A 32 27.88 -17.61 17.42
N ALA A 33 27.25 -16.65 16.73
CA ALA A 33 27.93 -15.63 15.94
C ALA A 33 28.87 -14.80 16.84
N GLN A 34 28.42 -14.41 18.03
CA GLN A 34 29.24 -13.64 18.98
C GLN A 34 30.43 -14.45 19.52
N ARG A 35 30.25 -15.75 19.80
CA ARG A 35 31.33 -16.66 20.21
C ARG A 35 32.35 -16.90 19.10
N ARG A 36 31.90 -17.08 17.85
CA ARG A 36 32.79 -17.24 16.69
C ARG A 36 33.52 -15.93 16.36
N LEU A 37 32.84 -14.78 16.38
CA LEU A 37 33.47 -13.46 16.20
C LEU A 37 34.55 -13.17 17.24
N ALA A 38 34.34 -13.57 18.49
CA ALA A 38 35.34 -13.41 19.56
C ALA A 38 36.57 -14.34 19.40
N GLN A 39 36.45 -15.43 18.64
CA GLN A 39 37.52 -16.40 18.37
C GLN A 39 38.23 -16.16 17.01
N LEU A 40 37.71 -15.26 16.18
CA LEU A 40 38.25 -14.96 14.86
C LEU A 40 39.38 -13.92 14.97
N THR A 41 40.60 -14.32 14.60
CA THR A 41 41.72 -13.40 14.38
C THR A 41 41.35 -12.39 13.28
N ALA A 42 41.78 -11.12 13.37
CA ALA A 42 41.45 -10.09 12.37
C ALA A 42 41.67 -10.56 10.91
N THR A 43 42.68 -11.41 10.69
CA THR A 43 43.01 -12.05 9.41
C THR A 43 41.88 -12.89 8.82
N THR A 44 41.14 -13.68 9.61
CA THR A 44 40.05 -14.53 9.08
C THR A 44 38.81 -13.70 8.74
N LEU A 45 38.55 -12.62 9.46
CA LEU A 45 37.52 -11.64 9.10
C LEU A 45 37.84 -10.95 7.77
N PHE A 46 39.10 -10.53 7.60
CA PHE A 46 39.58 -9.94 6.34
C PHE A 46 39.48 -10.91 5.16
N ILE A 47 39.86 -12.18 5.34
CA ILE A 47 39.73 -13.22 4.29
C ILE A 47 38.24 -13.45 3.96
N GLY A 48 37.37 -13.51 4.96
CA GLY A 48 35.93 -13.65 4.76
C GLY A 48 35.34 -12.50 3.93
N ILE A 49 35.70 -11.25 4.26
CA ILE A 49 35.29 -10.06 3.51
C ILE A 49 35.89 -10.07 2.10
N ALA A 50 37.17 -10.42 1.97
CA ALA A 50 37.89 -10.48 0.70
C ALA A 50 37.36 -11.55 -0.26
N VAL A 51 36.72 -12.60 0.24
CA VAL A 51 36.03 -13.62 -0.58
C VAL A 51 34.57 -13.23 -0.84
N LEU A 52 33.89 -12.69 0.18
CA LEU A 52 32.47 -12.34 0.09
C LEU A 52 32.21 -11.23 -0.92
N ILE A 53 33.04 -10.17 -0.94
CA ILE A 53 32.89 -9.03 -1.86
C ILE A 53 32.98 -9.46 -3.33
N PRO A 54 34.03 -10.18 -3.79
CA PRO A 54 34.11 -10.62 -5.18
C PRO A 54 33.08 -11.69 -5.52
N ALA A 55 32.72 -12.60 -4.59
CA ALA A 55 31.63 -13.56 -4.82
C ALA A 55 30.28 -12.85 -5.03
N ALA A 56 30.00 -11.82 -4.23
CA ALA A 56 28.83 -10.96 -4.37
C ALA A 56 28.83 -10.19 -5.71
N ALA A 57 29.98 -9.61 -6.09
CA ALA A 57 30.14 -8.91 -7.35
C ALA A 57 29.95 -9.85 -8.57
N LEU A 58 30.55 -11.04 -8.52
CA LEU A 58 30.42 -12.07 -9.56
C LEU A 58 28.97 -12.56 -9.68
N TYR A 59 28.29 -12.80 -8.55
CA TYR A 59 26.87 -13.15 -8.55
C TYR A 59 26.01 -12.07 -9.19
N GLY A 60 26.24 -10.79 -8.81
CA GLY A 60 25.56 -9.66 -9.42
C GLY A 60 25.79 -9.56 -10.93
N PHE A 61 27.05 -9.72 -11.36
CA PHE A 61 27.45 -9.64 -12.76
C PHE A 61 26.83 -10.75 -13.59
N LEU A 62 26.97 -12.01 -13.15
CA LEU A 62 26.37 -13.16 -13.81
C LEU A 62 24.85 -13.00 -13.90
N THR A 63 24.21 -12.56 -12.83
CA THR A 63 22.76 -12.37 -12.82
C THR A 63 22.30 -11.31 -13.84
N TRP A 64 23.03 -10.20 -13.99
CA TRP A 64 22.76 -9.21 -15.03
C TRP A 64 23.00 -9.77 -16.43
N TRP A 65 24.13 -10.45 -16.63
CA TRP A 65 24.52 -11.02 -17.93
C TRP A 65 23.47 -11.96 -18.50
N PHE A 66 22.80 -12.74 -17.65
CA PHE A 66 21.76 -13.69 -18.07
C PHE A 66 20.34 -13.10 -18.12
N THR A 67 20.13 -11.82 -17.79
CA THR A 67 18.79 -11.20 -17.82
C THR A 67 18.56 -10.43 -19.13
N HIS A 68 17.60 -10.89 -19.93
CA HIS A 68 17.24 -10.31 -21.23
C HIS A 68 15.74 -10.01 -21.30
N PHE A 69 15.35 -8.93 -21.98
CA PHE A 69 13.95 -8.63 -22.26
C PHE A 69 13.73 -8.33 -23.74
N SER A 70 12.54 -8.66 -24.24
CA SER A 70 12.10 -8.29 -25.58
C SER A 70 10.64 -7.84 -25.56
N VAL A 71 10.37 -6.73 -26.24
CA VAL A 71 9.03 -6.17 -26.42
C VAL A 71 8.60 -6.46 -27.85
N THR A 72 7.49 -7.17 -28.02
CA THR A 72 6.85 -7.45 -29.31
C THR A 72 5.57 -6.61 -29.42
N ASP A 73 4.88 -6.65 -30.55
CA ASP A 73 3.61 -5.92 -30.75
C ASP A 73 2.46 -6.46 -29.88
N ALA A 74 2.52 -7.72 -29.44
CA ALA A 74 1.47 -8.36 -28.65
C ALA A 74 1.93 -8.84 -27.26
N GLU A 75 3.23 -8.98 -27.03
CA GLU A 75 3.77 -9.56 -25.79
C GLU A 75 5.11 -8.94 -25.36
N LEU A 76 5.26 -8.76 -24.06
CA LEU A 76 6.49 -8.51 -23.35
C LEU A 76 7.04 -9.85 -22.84
N ARG A 77 8.24 -10.22 -23.28
CA ARG A 77 8.94 -11.42 -22.83
C ARG A 77 10.10 -11.04 -21.92
N ILE A 78 10.10 -11.57 -20.70
CA ILE A 78 11.17 -11.35 -19.72
C ILE A 78 11.84 -12.70 -19.45
N ARG A 79 13.14 -12.81 -19.75
CA ARG A 79 13.95 -13.99 -19.43
C ARG A 79 14.92 -13.64 -18.31
N THR A 80 14.81 -14.34 -17.19
CA THR A 80 15.66 -14.11 -16.01
C THR A 80 16.09 -15.45 -15.43
N GLY A 81 17.36 -15.56 -15.02
CA GLY A 81 17.84 -16.70 -14.24
C GLY A 81 19.25 -17.12 -14.60
N LEU A 82 20.08 -17.35 -13.58
CA LEU A 82 21.43 -17.90 -13.72
C LEU A 82 21.41 -19.44 -13.72
N LEU A 83 20.80 -20.04 -12.69
CA LEU A 83 20.64 -21.49 -12.53
C LEU A 83 19.21 -21.94 -12.86
N PHE A 84 18.20 -21.23 -12.35
CA PHE A 84 16.79 -21.50 -12.60
C PHE A 84 16.26 -20.49 -13.63
N ARG A 85 16.09 -20.95 -14.88
CA ARG A 85 15.60 -20.12 -15.98
C ARG A 85 14.09 -19.90 -15.84
N ARG A 86 13.67 -18.65 -15.70
CA ARG A 86 12.26 -18.23 -15.70
C ARG A 86 12.01 -17.35 -16.91
N THR A 87 11.02 -17.72 -17.71
CA THR A 87 10.50 -16.90 -18.80
C THR A 87 9.10 -16.44 -18.43
N ALA A 88 8.88 -15.14 -18.32
CA ALA A 88 7.56 -14.55 -18.17
C ALA A 88 7.10 -14.03 -19.54
N HIS A 89 5.96 -14.54 -20.01
CA HIS A 89 5.27 -14.06 -21.19
C HIS A 89 4.08 -13.22 -20.73
N ILE A 90 4.17 -11.89 -20.91
CA ILE A 90 3.15 -10.94 -20.50
C ILE A 90 2.52 -10.38 -21.77
N ARG A 91 1.25 -10.70 -22.04
CA ARG A 91 0.56 -10.08 -23.17
C ARG A 91 0.29 -8.61 -22.88
N LEU A 92 0.52 -7.74 -23.85
CA LEU A 92 0.39 -6.28 -23.67
C LEU A 92 -1.05 -5.85 -23.37
N ASP A 93 -2.05 -6.54 -23.93
CA ASP A 93 -3.47 -6.32 -23.67
C ASP A 93 -3.91 -6.63 -22.23
N ARG A 94 -3.07 -7.37 -21.48
CA ARG A 94 -3.29 -7.66 -20.05
C ARG A 94 -2.50 -6.72 -19.13
N ILE A 95 -1.69 -5.82 -19.67
CA ILE A 95 -1.00 -4.82 -18.85
C ILE A 95 -1.99 -3.74 -18.47
N GLN A 96 -2.12 -3.53 -17.17
CA GLN A 96 -3.13 -2.67 -16.59
C GLN A 96 -2.55 -1.35 -16.09
N ALA A 97 -1.36 -1.39 -15.49
CA ALA A 97 -0.65 -0.22 -14.99
C ALA A 97 0.86 -0.48 -15.07
N VAL A 98 1.62 0.60 -15.23
CA VAL A 98 3.08 0.59 -15.26
C VAL A 98 3.58 1.66 -14.30
N ASP A 99 4.15 1.22 -13.18
CA ASP A 99 4.69 2.10 -12.15
C ASP A 99 6.20 2.23 -12.31
N VAL A 100 6.75 3.41 -12.01
CA VAL A 100 8.19 3.69 -12.07
C VAL A 100 8.69 4.02 -10.69
N THR A 101 9.60 3.19 -10.17
CA THR A 101 10.26 3.37 -8.88
C THR A 101 11.71 3.76 -9.12
N GLN A 102 12.16 4.85 -8.50
CA GLN A 102 13.54 5.32 -8.52
C GLN A 102 14.15 5.30 -7.11
N PRO A 103 14.77 4.17 -6.72
CA PRO A 103 15.50 4.05 -5.48
C PRO A 103 16.66 5.03 -5.36
N LEU A 104 17.11 5.42 -4.15
CA LEU A 104 18.22 6.40 -4.00
C LEU A 104 19.46 6.06 -4.82
N LEU A 105 19.92 4.82 -4.70
CA LEU A 105 21.10 4.32 -5.42
C LEU A 105 20.85 4.35 -6.94
N ALA A 106 19.62 4.10 -7.36
CA ALA A 106 19.21 4.13 -8.75
C ALA A 106 19.20 5.57 -9.28
N ARG A 107 18.74 6.54 -8.47
CA ARG A 107 18.75 7.98 -8.78
C ARG A 107 20.17 8.52 -8.94
N PHE A 108 21.09 8.13 -8.05
CA PHE A 108 22.49 8.54 -8.16
C PHE A 108 23.15 8.01 -9.45
N VAL A 109 22.73 6.84 -9.92
CA VAL A 109 23.28 6.20 -11.12
C VAL A 109 22.41 6.41 -12.38
N GLY A 110 21.30 7.15 -12.28
CA GLY A 110 20.41 7.47 -13.42
C GLY A 110 19.57 6.29 -13.95
N VAL A 111 19.26 5.29 -13.13
CA VAL A 111 18.44 4.11 -13.51
C VAL A 111 17.11 4.06 -12.76
N ALA A 112 16.10 3.43 -13.35
CA ALA A 112 14.75 3.31 -12.78
C ALA A 112 14.20 1.89 -12.94
N LYS A 113 13.36 1.47 -11.98
CA LYS A 113 12.69 0.17 -11.97
C LYS A 113 11.26 0.34 -12.48
N LEU A 114 10.84 -0.49 -13.43
CA LEU A 114 9.45 -0.58 -13.87
C LEU A 114 8.76 -1.74 -13.16
N LYS A 115 7.54 -1.48 -12.69
CA LYS A 115 6.67 -2.49 -12.09
C LYS A 115 5.42 -2.60 -12.94
N LEU A 116 5.14 -3.82 -13.41
CA LEU A 116 4.03 -4.07 -14.31
C LEU A 116 2.91 -4.77 -13.56
N ASP A 117 1.71 -4.21 -13.64
CA ASP A 117 0.50 -4.83 -13.11
C ASP A 117 -0.25 -5.55 -14.23
N VAL A 118 -0.47 -6.85 -14.06
CA VAL A 118 -0.99 -7.76 -15.11
C VAL A 118 -2.23 -8.48 -14.61
N ILE A 119 -3.28 -8.52 -15.46
CA ILE A 119 -4.54 -9.20 -15.13
C ILE A 119 -4.32 -10.71 -14.94
N GLY A 120 -4.74 -11.23 -13.78
CA GLY A 120 -4.73 -12.66 -13.49
C GLY A 120 -3.35 -13.21 -13.09
N ALA A 121 -2.36 -12.36 -12.88
CA ALA A 121 -1.08 -12.75 -12.30
C ALA A 121 -1.10 -12.48 -10.78
N ASP A 122 -0.81 -13.51 -9.97
CA ASP A 122 -0.76 -13.39 -8.51
C ASP A 122 0.50 -12.63 -8.03
N LYS A 123 1.50 -12.50 -8.90
CA LYS A 123 2.73 -11.74 -8.66
C LYS A 123 2.87 -10.64 -9.69
N LYS A 124 3.17 -9.43 -9.21
CA LYS A 124 3.59 -8.31 -10.06
C LYS A 124 4.95 -8.67 -10.67
N ASP A 125 5.01 -8.70 -11.99
CA ASP A 125 6.27 -8.90 -12.69
C ASP A 125 7.00 -7.55 -12.78
N GLU A 126 8.26 -7.55 -12.39
CA GLU A 126 9.07 -6.33 -12.26
C GLU A 126 10.16 -6.33 -13.33
N LEU A 127 10.22 -5.26 -14.12
CA LEU A 127 11.32 -5.03 -15.05
C LEU A 127 12.33 -4.08 -14.40
N ALA A 128 13.49 -4.62 -14.05
CA ALA A 128 14.44 -3.92 -13.20
C ALA A 128 15.48 -3.13 -14.01
N TYR A 129 15.61 -1.82 -13.75
CA TYR A 129 16.76 -0.97 -14.11
C TYR A 129 16.99 -0.75 -15.61
N LEU A 130 16.10 0.07 -16.18
CA LEU A 130 16.32 0.79 -17.43
C LEU A 130 16.94 2.16 -17.10
N GLY A 131 17.63 2.81 -18.04
CA GLY A 131 18.01 4.22 -17.85
C GLY A 131 16.77 5.07 -17.63
N GLU A 132 16.83 6.13 -16.82
CA GLU A 132 15.62 6.89 -16.44
C GLU A 132 14.77 7.34 -17.63
N ARG A 133 15.42 7.86 -18.69
CA ARG A 133 14.74 8.28 -19.93
C ARG A 133 14.12 7.08 -20.64
N GLU A 134 14.86 5.98 -20.77
CA GLU A 134 14.38 4.74 -21.39
C GLU A 134 13.22 4.11 -20.60
N ALA A 135 13.23 4.23 -19.27
CA ALA A 135 12.15 3.78 -18.39
C ALA A 135 10.85 4.57 -18.63
N ARG A 136 10.96 5.90 -18.74
CA ARG A 136 9.82 6.77 -19.06
C ARG A 136 9.30 6.53 -20.47
N GLU A 137 10.19 6.40 -21.45
CA GLU A 137 9.85 6.07 -22.84
C GLU A 137 9.17 4.69 -22.94
N LEU A 138 9.72 3.67 -22.28
CA LEU A 138 9.14 2.33 -22.28
C LEU A 138 7.78 2.29 -21.58
N ARG A 139 7.60 3.05 -20.49
CA ARG A 139 6.28 3.20 -19.86
C ARG A 139 5.26 3.76 -20.84
N ALA A 140 5.60 4.86 -21.53
CA ALA A 140 4.72 5.46 -22.52
C ALA A 140 4.40 4.48 -23.66
N GLU A 141 5.41 3.76 -24.17
CA GLU A 141 5.25 2.74 -25.22
C GLU A 141 4.34 1.58 -24.77
N LEU A 142 4.53 1.06 -23.56
CA LEU A 142 3.73 -0.04 -23.03
C LEU A 142 2.27 0.38 -22.79
N LEU A 143 2.04 1.58 -22.25
CA LEU A 143 0.68 2.10 -22.03
C LEU A 143 -0.03 2.38 -23.35
N ALA A 144 0.66 2.99 -24.32
CA ALA A 144 0.13 3.25 -25.65
C ALA A 144 -0.31 1.96 -26.35
N ARG A 145 0.55 0.93 -26.33
CA ARG A 145 0.24 -0.37 -26.93
C ARG A 145 -0.86 -1.13 -26.17
N ALA A 146 -0.88 -1.06 -24.84
CA ALA A 146 -1.96 -1.64 -24.04
C ALA A 146 -3.32 -0.97 -24.33
N ALA A 147 -3.31 0.33 -24.65
CA ALA A 147 -4.50 1.08 -25.05
C ALA A 147 -4.86 0.93 -26.55
N GLY A 148 -4.02 0.24 -27.35
CA GLY A 148 -4.26 0.01 -28.78
C GLY A 148 -3.88 1.17 -29.71
N PHE A 149 -3.14 2.16 -29.21
CA PHE A 149 -2.64 3.28 -30.02
C PHE A 149 -1.31 2.93 -30.70
N ALA A 150 -1.11 3.43 -31.94
CA ALA A 150 0.16 3.28 -32.65
C ALA A 150 1.26 4.15 -32.00
N PRO A 151 2.47 3.61 -31.77
CA PRO A 151 3.52 4.24 -30.95
C PRO A 151 4.00 5.62 -31.44
N GLU A 152 3.79 5.94 -32.73
CA GLU A 152 4.22 7.21 -33.32
C GLU A 152 3.38 8.42 -32.85
N THR A 153 2.16 8.20 -32.36
CA THR A 153 1.28 9.30 -31.88
C THR A 153 1.62 9.81 -30.48
N VAL A 154 2.40 9.04 -29.71
CA VAL A 154 2.70 9.35 -28.29
C VAL A 154 4.06 10.06 -28.13
N ARG A 155 4.95 9.98 -29.12
CA ARG A 155 6.25 10.68 -29.09
C ARG A 155 6.13 12.21 -29.08
N ASP A 156 5.05 12.75 -29.62
CA ASP A 156 4.76 14.20 -29.63
C ASP A 156 3.91 14.68 -28.45
N VAL A 157 3.28 13.77 -27.69
CA VAL A 157 2.53 14.12 -26.49
C VAL A 157 3.50 14.03 -25.32
N GLY A 158 4.27 15.10 -25.12
CA GLY A 158 5.03 15.29 -23.88
C GLY A 158 4.14 15.02 -22.66
N GLU A 159 4.71 14.41 -21.62
CA GLU A 159 4.03 14.05 -20.37
C GLU A 159 3.24 15.27 -19.87
N ALA A 160 1.92 15.29 -20.09
CA ALA A 160 1.09 16.46 -19.82
C ALA A 160 1.28 16.85 -18.35
N PRO A 161 1.57 18.14 -18.05
CA PRO A 161 1.80 18.57 -16.68
C PRO A 161 0.57 18.22 -15.86
N ALA A 162 0.74 17.26 -14.94
CA ALA A 162 -0.34 16.84 -14.06
C ALA A 162 -0.75 18.05 -13.23
N GLU A 163 -2.01 18.48 -13.35
CA GLU A 163 -2.52 19.58 -12.54
C GLU A 163 -2.48 19.12 -11.08
N GLN A 164 -1.63 19.77 -10.28
CA GLN A 164 -1.35 19.33 -8.92
C GLN A 164 -2.54 19.67 -8.02
N ILE A 165 -3.33 18.66 -7.66
CA ILE A 165 -4.52 18.81 -6.82
C ILE A 165 -4.12 19.00 -5.35
N LEU A 166 -3.14 18.19 -4.89
CA LEU A 166 -2.73 18.17 -3.50
C LEU A 166 -1.23 17.95 -3.37
N HIS A 167 -0.60 18.82 -2.58
CA HIS A 167 0.75 18.63 -2.08
C HIS A 167 0.70 18.53 -0.55
N VAL A 168 1.23 17.45 0.01
CA VAL A 168 1.34 17.28 1.46
C VAL A 168 2.72 17.73 1.89
N PRO A 169 2.84 18.89 2.58
CA PRO A 169 4.15 19.41 2.93
C PRO A 169 4.81 18.51 3.99
N PRO A 170 6.15 18.31 3.94
CA PRO A 170 6.85 17.43 4.88
C PRO A 170 6.64 17.77 6.36
N ARG A 171 6.49 19.06 6.69
CA ARG A 171 6.17 19.51 8.05
C ARG A 171 4.83 18.96 8.56
N MET A 172 3.82 18.92 7.70
CA MET A 172 2.49 18.42 8.04
C MET A 172 2.55 16.91 8.25
N LEU A 173 3.27 16.19 7.38
CA LEU A 173 3.53 14.76 7.55
C LEU A 173 4.24 14.47 8.88
N ALA A 174 5.32 15.17 9.20
CA ALA A 174 6.07 14.98 10.44
C ALA A 174 5.19 15.20 11.69
N VAL A 175 4.43 16.30 11.74
CA VAL A 175 3.48 16.57 12.84
C VAL A 175 2.39 15.50 12.88
N SER A 176 1.90 15.03 11.74
CA SER A 176 0.88 13.97 11.70
C SER A 176 1.38 12.65 12.29
N LEU A 177 2.65 12.31 12.06
CA LEU A 177 3.29 11.10 12.60
C LEU A 177 3.48 11.22 14.11
N LEU A 178 3.93 12.38 14.60
CA LEU A 178 4.00 12.67 16.03
C LEU A 178 2.63 12.65 16.70
N LEU A 179 1.57 13.07 16.01
CA LEU A 179 0.20 13.00 16.53
C LEU A 179 -0.46 11.63 16.29
N THR A 180 0.28 10.62 15.82
CA THR A 180 -0.25 9.25 15.74
C THR A 180 -0.06 8.57 17.10
N GLY A 181 -1.11 7.94 17.65
CA GLY A 181 -1.05 7.36 19.00
C GLY A 181 -0.15 6.13 19.16
N GLY A 182 0.19 5.44 18.07
CA GLY A 182 1.00 4.21 18.09
C GLY A 182 2.40 4.40 18.70
N PRO A 183 3.22 5.34 18.17
CA PRO A 183 4.53 5.65 18.73
C PRO A 183 4.48 6.00 20.23
N TRP A 184 3.50 6.81 20.66
CA TRP A 184 3.34 7.15 22.07
C TRP A 184 3.00 5.94 22.95
N ALA A 185 2.16 5.02 22.47
CA ALA A 185 1.86 3.79 23.19
C ALA A 185 3.09 2.89 23.34
N MET A 186 3.94 2.82 22.30
CA MET A 186 5.20 2.06 22.34
C MET A 186 6.23 2.72 23.27
N LEU A 187 6.34 4.04 23.26
CA LEU A 187 7.19 4.77 24.22
C LEU A 187 6.72 4.59 25.66
N LEU A 188 5.41 4.66 25.90
CA LEU A 188 4.84 4.38 27.22
C LEU A 188 5.14 2.93 27.66
N ALA A 189 4.97 1.96 26.77
CA ALA A 189 5.31 0.58 27.04
C ALA A 189 6.82 0.40 27.30
N ALA A 190 7.68 1.12 26.58
CA ALA A 190 9.13 1.12 26.75
C ALA A 190 9.58 1.72 28.10
N VAL A 191 8.69 2.41 28.83
CA VAL A 191 8.95 2.88 30.20
C VAL A 191 8.32 1.93 31.21
N VAL A 192 7.04 1.61 31.03
CA VAL A 192 6.24 0.84 31.99
C VAL A 192 6.69 -0.62 32.08
N VAL A 193 6.89 -1.29 30.94
CA VAL A 193 7.24 -2.72 30.93
C VAL A 193 8.63 -2.94 31.53
N PRO A 194 9.68 -2.18 31.17
CA PRO A 194 10.99 -2.29 31.81
C PRO A 194 10.97 -2.01 33.31
N ALA A 195 10.17 -1.04 33.78
CA ALA A 195 10.03 -0.75 35.21
C ALA A 195 9.41 -1.95 35.96
N LEU A 196 8.34 -2.54 35.43
CA LEU A 196 7.71 -3.73 36.03
C LEU A 196 8.66 -4.93 36.04
N LEU A 197 9.43 -5.13 34.97
CA LEU A 197 10.44 -6.19 34.89
C LEU A 197 11.58 -5.98 35.88
N TRP A 198 12.02 -4.74 36.09
CA TRP A 198 13.02 -4.42 37.11
C TRP A 198 12.53 -4.83 38.50
N PHE A 199 11.31 -4.43 38.88
CA PHE A 199 10.72 -4.79 40.18
C PHE A 199 10.55 -6.30 40.36
N ALA A 200 10.24 -7.04 39.30
CA ALA A 200 10.03 -8.49 39.38
C ALA A 200 11.33 -9.30 39.39
N THR A 201 12.33 -8.89 38.61
CA THR A 201 13.52 -9.73 38.32
C THR A 201 14.82 -9.20 38.93
N HIS A 202 14.89 -7.90 39.23
CA HIS A 202 16.11 -7.18 39.63
C HIS A 202 17.31 -7.40 38.68
N ASN A 203 17.04 -7.80 37.43
CA ASN A 203 18.07 -8.14 36.45
C ASN A 203 18.09 -7.10 35.32
N LEU A 204 19.12 -6.25 35.33
CA LEU A 204 19.32 -5.18 34.36
C LEU A 204 19.32 -5.67 32.90
N TRP A 205 19.88 -6.85 32.62
CA TRP A 205 19.97 -7.37 31.26
C TRP A 205 18.59 -7.72 30.69
N THR A 206 17.69 -8.24 31.52
CA THR A 206 16.31 -8.54 31.09
C THR A 206 15.53 -7.26 30.76
N VAL A 207 15.74 -6.22 31.57
CA VAL A 207 15.13 -4.90 31.38
C VAL A 207 15.62 -4.28 30.08
N LEU A 208 16.94 -4.29 29.83
CA LEU A 208 17.53 -3.75 28.60
C LEU A 208 17.10 -4.54 27.36
N ALA A 209 17.06 -5.87 27.44
CA ALA A 209 16.65 -6.73 26.34
C ALA A 209 15.22 -6.45 25.86
N VAL A 210 14.33 -5.99 26.75
CA VAL A 210 12.93 -5.64 26.42
C VAL A 210 12.77 -4.14 26.12
N ALA A 211 13.46 -3.26 26.84
CA ALA A 211 13.35 -1.81 26.67
C ALA A 211 13.83 -1.34 25.28
N VAL A 212 14.97 -1.86 24.82
CA VAL A 212 15.61 -1.42 23.58
C VAL A 212 14.73 -1.71 22.34
N PRO A 213 14.17 -2.93 22.15
CA PRO A 213 13.25 -3.18 21.05
C PRO A 213 11.96 -2.34 21.11
N LEU A 214 11.40 -2.11 22.31
CA LEU A 214 10.18 -1.31 22.47
C LEU A 214 10.42 0.16 22.10
N ALA A 215 11.53 0.74 22.58
CA ALA A 215 11.92 2.11 22.24
C ALA A 215 12.27 2.24 20.75
N GLY A 216 13.04 1.29 20.20
CA GLY A 216 13.41 1.24 18.80
C GLY A 216 12.20 1.12 17.87
N GLY A 217 11.21 0.30 18.24
CA GLY A 217 9.97 0.10 17.47
C GLY A 217 9.13 1.38 17.31
N ALA A 218 9.13 2.27 18.30
CA ALA A 218 8.41 3.54 18.20
C ALA A 218 9.02 4.46 17.12
N GLY A 219 10.35 4.51 17.06
CA GLY A 219 11.11 5.29 16.10
C GLY A 219 11.07 4.72 14.68
N THR A 220 11.34 3.42 14.52
CA THR A 220 11.45 2.77 13.20
C THR A 220 10.15 2.85 12.40
N ASN A 221 9.00 2.63 13.02
CA ASN A 221 7.70 2.74 12.35
C ASN A 221 7.40 4.16 11.87
N SER A 222 7.75 5.17 12.67
CA SER A 222 7.51 6.58 12.36
C SER A 222 8.45 7.07 11.26
N VAL A 223 9.74 6.77 11.40
CA VAL A 223 10.79 7.14 10.44
C VAL A 223 10.59 6.44 9.09
N GLY A 224 10.29 5.14 9.10
CA GLY A 224 10.02 4.38 7.88
C GLY A 224 8.81 4.93 7.12
N ARG A 225 7.75 5.29 7.84
CA ARG A 225 6.57 5.93 7.24
C ARG A 225 6.87 7.34 6.72
N PHE A 226 7.66 8.15 7.45
CA PHE A 226 8.09 9.46 6.99
C PHE A 226 8.89 9.36 5.69
N ILE A 227 9.88 8.46 5.63
CA ILE A 227 10.71 8.22 4.46
C ILE A 227 9.85 7.80 3.25
N LYS A 228 8.90 6.89 3.45
CA LYS A 228 8.05 6.40 2.38
C LYS A 228 7.05 7.45 1.92
N GLU A 229 6.38 8.15 2.83
CA GLU A 229 5.30 9.09 2.50
C GLU A 229 5.79 10.53 2.29
N TYR A 230 7.11 10.77 2.23
CA TYR A 230 7.71 12.09 2.06
C TYR A 230 7.33 12.73 0.72
N ASP A 231 7.18 14.06 0.71
CA ASP A 231 6.90 14.87 -0.49
C ASP A 231 5.72 14.35 -1.33
N TRP A 232 4.65 13.94 -0.65
CA TRP A 232 3.51 13.30 -1.29
C TRP A 232 2.73 14.30 -2.15
N THR A 233 2.58 13.98 -3.44
CA THR A 233 1.80 14.77 -4.39
C THR A 233 0.74 13.93 -5.07
N VAL A 234 -0.45 14.51 -5.25
CA VAL A 234 -1.54 13.93 -6.03
C VAL A 234 -1.87 14.90 -7.15
N GLY A 235 -1.81 14.42 -8.40
CA GLY A 235 -2.13 15.19 -9.60
C GLY A 235 -3.12 14.45 -10.49
N GLU A 236 -3.84 15.19 -11.33
CA GLU A 236 -4.73 14.62 -12.33
C GLU A 236 -3.95 14.28 -13.61
N SER A 237 -4.24 13.12 -14.20
CA SER A 237 -3.64 12.64 -15.45
C SER A 237 -4.72 12.06 -16.36
N PRO A 238 -4.55 12.06 -17.70
CA PRO A 238 -5.49 11.47 -18.64
C PRO A 238 -5.84 9.99 -18.37
N ASP A 239 -4.97 9.26 -17.66
CA ASP A 239 -5.14 7.84 -17.33
C ASP A 239 -5.64 7.58 -15.88
N GLY A 240 -5.69 8.60 -15.03
CA GLY A 240 -6.13 8.50 -13.64
C GLY A 240 -5.48 9.51 -12.70
N LEU A 241 -5.49 9.22 -11.39
CA LEU A 241 -4.78 10.04 -10.41
C LEU A 241 -3.33 9.59 -10.30
N ARG A 242 -2.41 10.52 -10.55
CA ARG A 242 -0.98 10.30 -10.37
C ARG A 242 -0.60 10.59 -8.93
N ILE A 243 0.13 9.67 -8.32
CA ILE A 243 0.65 9.78 -6.96
C ILE A 243 2.17 9.67 -7.04
N ASP A 244 2.85 10.71 -6.58
CA ASP A 244 4.31 10.71 -6.46
C ASP A 244 4.70 10.86 -4.99
N HIS A 245 5.62 10.03 -4.51
CA HIS A 245 6.05 10.05 -3.11
C HIS A 245 7.41 9.39 -2.89
N GLY A 246 8.05 9.74 -1.77
CA GLY A 246 9.21 9.04 -1.23
C GLY A 246 10.48 9.88 -1.18
N LEU A 247 11.18 9.79 -0.05
CA LEU A 247 12.45 10.49 0.19
C LEU A 247 13.63 9.71 -0.39
N LEU A 248 13.67 8.42 -0.08
CA LEU A 248 14.73 7.52 -0.51
C LEU A 248 14.40 6.91 -1.87
N ASP A 249 13.26 6.24 -1.95
CA ASP A 249 12.78 5.62 -3.18
C ASP A 249 11.62 6.48 -3.69
N ARG A 250 11.80 7.16 -4.83
CA ARG A 250 10.75 7.98 -5.43
C ARG A 250 9.85 7.09 -6.28
N ASP A 251 8.63 6.89 -5.82
CA ASP A 251 7.63 6.05 -6.47
C ASP A 251 6.64 6.93 -7.25
N HIS A 252 6.43 6.58 -8.52
CA HIS A 252 5.43 7.16 -9.41
C HIS A 252 4.39 6.11 -9.75
N GLU A 253 3.18 6.26 -9.20
CA GLU A 253 2.06 5.34 -9.41
C GLU A 253 0.86 6.08 -10.01
N THR A 254 0.14 5.42 -10.90
CA THR A 254 -1.12 5.93 -11.46
C THR A 254 -2.25 5.04 -11.01
N VAL A 255 -3.23 5.63 -10.33
CA VAL A 255 -4.43 4.94 -9.84
C VAL A 255 -5.61 5.31 -10.73
N PRO A 256 -6.08 4.40 -11.59
CA PRO A 256 -7.30 4.62 -12.36
C PRO A 256 -8.50 4.58 -11.42
N PRO A 257 -9.37 5.59 -11.43
CA PRO A 257 -10.51 5.67 -10.52
C PRO A 257 -11.53 4.55 -10.74
N GLY A 258 -11.71 4.06 -11.97
CA GLY A 258 -12.55 2.89 -12.25
C GLY A 258 -12.11 1.60 -11.53
N ARG A 259 -10.84 1.50 -11.12
CA ARG A 259 -10.30 0.35 -10.37
C ARG A 259 -10.42 0.48 -8.86
N VAL A 260 -10.83 1.64 -8.36
CA VAL A 260 -11.01 1.87 -6.93
C VAL A 260 -12.28 1.14 -6.47
N GLN A 261 -12.10 0.19 -5.55
CA GLN A 261 -13.17 -0.65 -5.02
C GLN A 261 -13.74 -0.08 -3.72
N THR A 262 -12.86 0.47 -2.87
CA THR A 262 -13.23 1.00 -1.56
C THR A 262 -12.34 2.17 -1.22
N VAL A 263 -12.94 3.22 -0.66
CA VAL A 263 -12.21 4.36 -0.07
C VAL A 263 -12.37 4.29 1.43
N ARG A 264 -11.31 4.52 2.19
CA ARG A 264 -11.38 4.57 3.65
C ARG A 264 -10.75 5.85 4.17
N ILE A 265 -11.54 6.63 4.89
CA ILE A 265 -11.11 7.84 5.59
C ILE A 265 -10.78 7.46 7.03
N VAL A 266 -9.52 7.62 7.42
CA VAL A 266 -8.99 7.29 8.74
C VAL A 266 -8.70 8.56 9.52
N GLU A 267 -9.33 8.69 10.68
CA GLU A 267 -9.24 9.85 11.56
C GLU A 267 -8.77 9.40 12.97
N PRO A 268 -7.45 9.46 13.25
CA PRO A 268 -6.88 9.21 14.57
C PRO A 268 -7.36 10.20 15.65
N LEU A 269 -7.38 9.79 16.92
CA LEU A 269 -7.90 10.60 18.03
C LEU A 269 -7.28 12.00 18.11
N LEU A 270 -5.95 12.08 18.07
CA LEU A 270 -5.23 13.35 18.22
C LEU A 270 -5.35 14.24 16.97
N TRP A 271 -5.69 13.66 15.82
CA TRP A 271 -5.90 14.39 14.56
C TRP A 271 -7.27 15.10 14.52
N ARG A 272 -8.24 14.63 15.31
CA ARG A 272 -9.60 15.20 15.36
C ARG A 272 -9.63 16.68 15.67
N ARG A 273 -8.79 17.12 16.62
CA ARG A 273 -8.70 18.54 17.00
C ARG A 273 -8.19 19.43 15.87
N ARG A 274 -7.46 18.86 14.90
CA ARG A 274 -6.92 19.56 13.73
C ARG A 274 -7.73 19.30 12.45
N GLY A 275 -8.79 18.49 12.51
CA GLY A 275 -9.57 18.11 11.33
C GLY A 275 -8.76 17.35 10.28
N TRP A 276 -7.68 16.67 10.67
CA TRP A 276 -6.83 15.93 9.75
C TRP A 276 -7.32 14.50 9.55
N VAL A 277 -7.26 14.04 8.30
CA VAL A 277 -7.63 12.69 7.91
C VAL A 277 -6.58 12.09 6.98
N ARG A 278 -6.51 10.76 6.99
CA ARG A 278 -5.76 9.96 6.03
C ARG A 278 -6.76 9.26 5.12
N VAL A 279 -6.53 9.28 3.81
CA VAL A 279 -7.37 8.59 2.83
C VAL A 279 -6.62 7.36 2.31
N GLU A 280 -7.20 6.20 2.56
CA GLU A 280 -6.75 4.91 2.08
C GLU A 280 -7.65 4.44 0.92
N LEU A 281 -7.07 3.70 -0.03
CA LEU A 281 -7.78 3.09 -1.14
C LEU A 281 -7.60 1.59 -1.12
N ALA A 282 -8.60 0.88 -1.64
CA ALA A 282 -8.44 -0.48 -2.11
C ALA A 282 -8.64 -0.48 -3.62
N VAL A 283 -7.55 -0.71 -4.35
CA VAL A 283 -7.54 -0.75 -5.81
C VAL A 283 -7.37 -2.21 -6.23
N ALA A 284 -8.11 -2.64 -7.24
CA ALA A 284 -7.88 -3.96 -7.84
C ALA A 284 -6.48 -4.00 -8.49
N GLY A 285 -5.68 -5.03 -8.20
CA GLY A 285 -4.33 -5.19 -8.74
C GLY A 285 -3.24 -4.35 -8.03
N SER A 286 -3.59 -3.22 -7.38
CA SER A 286 -2.58 -2.44 -6.66
C SER A 286 -2.30 -2.94 -5.24
N SER A 287 -1.02 -2.90 -4.88
CA SER A 287 -0.52 -3.05 -3.52
C SER A 287 -0.53 -1.72 -2.75
N ASN A 288 -0.66 -0.60 -3.45
CA ASN A 288 -0.78 0.69 -2.81
C ASN A 288 -2.20 0.85 -2.26
N SER A 289 -2.23 1.31 -1.02
CA SER A 289 -3.46 1.46 -0.25
C SER A 289 -3.63 2.86 0.29
N VAL A 290 -2.81 3.83 -0.15
CA VAL A 290 -2.80 5.20 0.34
C VAL A 290 -3.00 6.14 -0.82
N LEU A 291 -3.98 7.03 -0.70
CA LEU A 291 -4.18 8.14 -1.63
C LEU A 291 -3.66 9.44 -1.05
N VAL A 292 -3.96 9.70 0.21
CA VAL A 292 -3.54 10.90 0.93
C VAL A 292 -3.05 10.52 2.32
N PRO A 293 -1.76 10.72 2.64
CA PRO A 293 -1.21 10.33 3.92
C PRO A 293 -1.73 11.19 5.08
N VAL A 294 -1.91 12.48 4.83
CA VAL A 294 -2.54 13.45 5.73
C VAL A 294 -3.04 14.66 4.93
N ALA A 295 -4.29 15.08 5.16
CA ALA A 295 -4.84 16.33 4.66
C ALA A 295 -5.97 16.83 5.58
N PRO A 296 -6.33 18.12 5.55
CA PRO A 296 -7.58 18.61 6.11
C PRO A 296 -8.77 17.86 5.49
N ARG A 297 -9.81 17.60 6.29
CA ARG A 297 -10.96 16.80 5.88
C ARG A 297 -11.62 17.30 4.59
N GLU A 298 -11.83 18.60 4.45
CA GLU A 298 -12.48 19.22 3.29
C GLU A 298 -11.72 18.93 1.99
N ILE A 299 -10.39 19.11 2.01
CA ILE A 299 -9.52 18.83 0.88
C ILE A 299 -9.53 17.33 0.56
N ALA A 300 -9.45 16.48 1.59
CA ALA A 300 -9.49 15.04 1.42
C ALA A 300 -10.81 14.56 0.80
N GLU A 301 -11.94 15.12 1.21
CA GLU A 301 -13.27 14.81 0.64
C GLU A 301 -13.34 15.23 -0.82
N GLY A 302 -12.81 16.41 -1.19
CA GLY A 302 -12.70 16.84 -2.58
C GLY A 302 -11.85 15.91 -3.46
N VAL A 303 -10.77 15.32 -2.92
CA VAL A 303 -9.99 14.31 -3.65
C VAL A 303 -10.79 13.00 -3.78
N VAL A 304 -11.53 12.59 -2.74
CA VAL A 304 -12.38 11.38 -2.77
C VAL A 304 -13.49 11.49 -3.81
N GLU A 305 -14.12 12.65 -3.94
CA GLU A 305 -15.17 12.91 -4.94
C GLU A 305 -14.66 12.79 -6.38
N ARG A 306 -13.39 13.12 -6.63
CA ARG A 306 -12.74 12.92 -7.94
C ARG A 306 -12.45 11.46 -8.23
N VAL A 307 -12.05 10.70 -7.20
CA VAL A 307 -11.81 9.25 -7.32
C VAL A 307 -13.12 8.48 -7.54
N LEU A 308 -14.18 8.89 -6.85
CA LEU A 308 -15.50 8.29 -6.90
C LEU A 308 -16.52 9.34 -7.40
N PRO A 309 -16.61 9.57 -8.71
CA PRO A 309 -17.51 10.59 -9.25
C PRO A 309 -18.98 10.28 -8.89
N GLY A 310 -19.70 11.30 -8.41
CA GLY A 310 -21.09 11.17 -7.95
C GLY A 310 -21.25 10.65 -6.53
N VAL A 311 -20.16 10.46 -5.78
CA VAL A 311 -20.17 10.06 -4.38
C VAL A 311 -19.84 11.24 -3.48
N THR A 312 -20.79 11.71 -2.70
CA THR A 312 -20.53 12.65 -1.61
C THR A 312 -20.17 11.90 -0.33
N VAL A 313 -19.18 12.40 0.40
CA VAL A 313 -18.78 11.78 1.68
C VAL A 313 -19.82 12.15 2.74
N PRO A 314 -20.50 11.16 3.36
CA PRO A 314 -21.56 11.44 4.31
C PRO A 314 -20.99 12.05 5.60
N GLY A 315 -21.67 13.10 6.08
CA GLY A 315 -21.37 13.74 7.35
C GLY A 315 -21.50 12.79 8.54
N ALA A 316 -20.82 13.11 9.65
CA ALA A 316 -20.83 12.27 10.85
C ALA A 316 -22.22 12.16 11.51
N GLU A 317 -23.11 13.11 11.22
CA GLU A 317 -24.48 13.23 11.72
C GLU A 317 -25.45 12.30 11.02
N ALA A 318 -25.22 12.01 9.73
CA ALA A 318 -26.04 11.08 8.95
C ALA A 318 -25.83 9.60 9.34
N LEU A 319 -24.85 9.31 10.20
CA LEU A 319 -24.50 7.94 10.61
C LEU A 319 -25.42 7.42 11.72
N THR A 320 -26.19 6.38 11.43
CA THR A 320 -27.02 5.67 12.41
C THR A 320 -26.16 4.78 13.31
N ARG A 321 -26.35 4.91 14.63
CA ARG A 321 -25.61 4.15 15.64
C ARG A 321 -26.24 2.78 15.89
N PRO A 322 -25.49 1.80 16.41
CA PRO A 322 -26.09 0.55 16.88
C PRO A 322 -27.16 0.79 17.95
N PRO A 323 -28.16 -0.09 18.10
CA PRO A 323 -29.10 -0.05 19.20
C PRO A 323 -28.36 -0.23 20.54
N LYS A 324 -28.89 0.37 21.63
CA LYS A 324 -28.25 0.34 22.97
C LYS A 324 -27.95 -1.09 23.47
N ARG A 325 -28.76 -2.08 23.07
CA ARG A 325 -28.55 -3.49 23.43
C ARG A 325 -27.24 -4.08 22.91
N ALA A 326 -26.64 -3.49 21.86
CA ALA A 326 -25.30 -3.84 21.37
C ALA A 326 -24.19 -3.59 22.42
N ALA A 327 -24.44 -2.77 23.43
CA ALA A 327 -23.51 -2.54 24.53
C ALA A 327 -23.20 -3.84 25.30
N TRP A 328 -24.12 -4.81 25.35
CA TRP A 328 -23.84 -6.10 25.99
C TRP A 328 -22.81 -6.95 25.23
N CYS A 329 -22.72 -6.78 23.91
CA CYS A 329 -21.70 -7.47 23.11
C CYS A 329 -20.36 -6.75 23.20
N VAL A 330 -20.37 -5.41 23.19
CA VAL A 330 -19.17 -4.57 23.26
C VAL A 330 -19.46 -3.27 24.02
N PRO A 331 -19.23 -3.19 25.34
CA PRO A 331 -19.73 -2.12 26.22
C PRO A 331 -19.37 -0.70 25.83
N VAL A 332 -18.14 -0.49 25.34
CA VAL A 332 -17.60 0.84 25.03
C VAL A 332 -17.49 1.06 23.52
N TRP A 333 -17.07 0.03 22.77
CA TRP A 333 -16.69 0.16 21.37
C TRP A 333 -17.88 0.34 20.42
N TRP A 334 -19.09 -0.09 20.81
CA TRP A 334 -20.30 0.10 19.99
C TRP A 334 -20.56 1.56 19.61
N ARG A 335 -20.20 2.50 20.48
CA ARG A 335 -20.37 3.96 20.24
C ARG A 335 -19.57 4.47 19.04
N GLY A 336 -18.49 3.76 18.68
CA GLY A 336 -17.67 4.10 17.50
C GLY A 336 -18.29 3.66 16.18
N TYR A 337 -19.28 2.77 16.21
CA TYR A 337 -19.90 2.23 15.01
C TYR A 337 -20.94 3.19 14.44
N GLY A 338 -21.06 3.20 13.12
CA GLY A 338 -22.04 4.00 12.41
C GLY A 338 -22.30 3.41 11.04
N LEU A 339 -23.52 3.56 10.54
CA LEU A 339 -23.91 3.14 9.20
C LEU A 339 -24.65 4.28 8.50
N VAL A 340 -24.38 4.46 7.22
CA VAL A 340 -25.20 5.30 6.35
C VAL A 340 -25.20 4.65 4.98
N THR A 341 -26.37 4.60 4.36
CA THR A 341 -26.50 4.17 2.96
C THR A 341 -27.13 5.31 2.19
N THR A 342 -26.38 5.82 1.22
CA THR A 342 -26.85 6.83 0.26
C THR A 342 -27.30 6.12 -1.01
N ASP A 343 -27.66 6.87 -2.06
CA ASP A 343 -28.02 6.28 -3.35
C ASP A 343 -26.81 5.72 -4.10
N ALA A 344 -25.61 6.27 -3.86
CA ALA A 344 -24.38 5.89 -4.55
C ALA A 344 -23.47 4.96 -3.72
N VAL A 345 -23.40 5.16 -2.40
CA VAL A 345 -22.49 4.43 -1.52
C VAL A 345 -23.12 3.86 -0.25
N PHE A 346 -22.59 2.69 0.11
CA PHE A 346 -22.66 2.12 1.44
C PHE A 346 -21.46 2.59 2.26
N ALA A 347 -21.71 3.32 3.35
CA ALA A 347 -20.64 3.79 4.24
C ALA A 347 -20.79 3.23 5.65
N SER A 348 -19.70 2.65 6.17
CA SER A 348 -19.64 2.12 7.53
C SER A 348 -18.49 2.76 8.30
N ARG A 349 -18.78 3.24 9.51
CA ARG A 349 -17.81 3.79 10.45
C ARG A 349 -17.46 2.74 11.50
N HIS A 350 -16.17 2.63 11.80
CA HIS A 350 -15.64 1.78 12.86
C HIS A 350 -14.66 2.52 13.78
N GLY A 351 -14.61 2.13 15.05
CA GLY A 351 -13.57 2.51 16.01
C GLY A 351 -13.83 3.80 16.80
N LEU A 352 -13.44 3.80 18.08
CA LEU A 352 -13.59 4.95 18.97
C LEU A 352 -12.34 5.83 19.01
N MET A 353 -11.15 5.23 19.17
CA MET A 353 -9.87 5.95 19.22
C MET A 353 -9.35 6.30 17.82
N ARG A 354 -9.52 5.38 16.86
CA ARG A 354 -9.21 5.61 15.46
C ARG A 354 -10.49 5.39 14.67
N ARG A 355 -11.13 6.48 14.24
CA ARG A 355 -12.34 6.41 13.42
C ARG A 355 -11.92 6.03 12.01
N ARG A 356 -12.59 5.04 11.43
CA ARG A 356 -12.40 4.61 10.05
C ARG A 356 -13.76 4.61 9.38
N LEU A 357 -13.97 5.50 8.43
CA LEU A 357 -15.16 5.52 7.57
C LEU A 357 -14.79 4.85 6.25
N ALA A 358 -15.37 3.69 5.97
CA ALA A 358 -15.19 3.00 4.69
C ALA A 358 -16.39 3.25 3.79
N LEU A 359 -16.13 3.62 2.54
CA LEU A 359 -17.09 3.96 1.49
C LEU A 359 -16.99 2.91 0.39
N VAL A 360 -18.11 2.26 0.08
CA VAL A 360 -18.22 1.25 -0.96
C VAL A 360 -19.33 1.66 -1.92
N PRO A 361 -19.01 1.98 -3.19
CA PRO A 361 -20.01 2.17 -4.23
C PRO A 361 -20.87 0.92 -4.41
N HIS A 362 -22.20 1.09 -4.50
CA HIS A 362 -23.11 -0.05 -4.67
C HIS A 362 -22.77 -0.89 -5.91
N ALA A 363 -22.31 -0.24 -6.98
CA ALA A 363 -21.86 -0.89 -8.21
C ALA A 363 -20.66 -1.84 -8.03
N LYS A 364 -19.80 -1.59 -7.03
CA LYS A 364 -18.56 -2.36 -6.79
C LYS A 364 -18.71 -3.46 -5.73
N VAL A 365 -19.91 -3.61 -5.16
CA VAL A 365 -20.27 -4.69 -4.25
C VAL A 365 -20.31 -6.01 -5.01
N GLN A 366 -19.63 -7.05 -4.52
CA GLN A 366 -19.61 -8.39 -5.12
C GLN A 366 -20.58 -9.34 -4.42
N SER A 367 -20.47 -9.43 -3.10
CA SER A 367 -21.39 -10.20 -2.26
C SER A 367 -21.79 -9.42 -1.02
N VAL A 368 -22.97 -9.75 -0.51
CA VAL A 368 -23.47 -9.25 0.77
C VAL A 368 -23.85 -10.46 1.59
N ARG A 369 -23.38 -10.53 2.85
CA ARG A 369 -23.68 -11.63 3.75
C ARG A 369 -24.04 -11.11 5.13
N LEU A 370 -24.97 -11.81 5.78
CA LEU A 370 -25.38 -11.53 7.15
C LEU A 370 -24.80 -12.61 8.04
N THR A 371 -24.15 -12.20 9.12
CA THR A 371 -23.59 -13.10 10.12
C THR A 371 -24.13 -12.72 11.48
N GLN A 372 -24.44 -13.73 12.28
CA GLN A 372 -24.97 -13.55 13.62
C GLN A 372 -24.34 -14.58 14.54
N GLY A 373 -23.44 -14.14 15.42
CA GLY A 373 -22.84 -15.00 16.44
C GLY A 373 -23.84 -15.41 17.54
N PRO A 374 -23.50 -16.36 18.43
CA PRO A 374 -24.41 -16.82 19.49
C PRO A 374 -24.90 -15.68 20.41
N TRP A 375 -23.99 -14.81 20.85
CA TRP A 375 -24.32 -13.64 21.68
C TRP A 375 -25.11 -12.58 20.93
N GLU A 376 -24.83 -12.40 19.65
CA GLU A 376 -25.55 -11.46 18.79
C GLU A 376 -26.99 -11.94 18.56
N ARG A 377 -27.17 -13.26 18.36
CA ARG A 377 -28.49 -13.92 18.30
C ARG A 377 -29.28 -13.73 19.58
N PHE A 378 -28.65 -13.95 20.74
CA PHE A 378 -29.27 -13.75 22.05
C PHE A 378 -29.72 -12.30 22.27
N ARG A 379 -28.99 -11.32 21.73
CA ARG A 379 -29.32 -9.89 21.84
C ARG A 379 -30.08 -9.33 20.63
N GLY A 380 -30.48 -10.17 19.68
CA GLY A 380 -31.19 -9.78 18.46
C GLY A 380 -30.43 -8.76 17.61
N VAL A 381 -29.10 -8.82 17.59
CA VAL A 381 -28.26 -7.98 16.71
C VAL A 381 -27.56 -8.85 15.66
N ALA A 382 -27.12 -8.26 14.55
CA ALA A 382 -26.40 -8.96 13.48
C ALA A 382 -25.42 -8.04 12.76
N ASP A 383 -24.43 -8.65 12.11
CA ASP A 383 -23.43 -7.97 11.30
C ASP A 383 -23.72 -8.18 9.81
N VAL A 384 -23.76 -7.08 9.04
CA VAL A 384 -23.88 -7.14 7.58
C VAL A 384 -22.53 -6.86 6.96
N HIS A 385 -22.01 -7.84 6.23
CA HIS A 385 -20.73 -7.76 5.53
C HIS A 385 -20.98 -7.48 4.05
N VAL A 386 -20.34 -6.44 3.54
CA VAL A 386 -20.33 -6.07 2.14
C VAL A 386 -18.93 -6.35 1.61
N ASP A 387 -18.81 -7.39 0.79
CA ASP A 387 -17.55 -7.79 0.19
C ASP A 387 -17.41 -7.12 -1.19
N THR A 388 -16.22 -6.60 -1.46
CA THR A 388 -15.87 -5.94 -2.73
C THR A 388 -14.70 -6.66 -3.39
N GLY A 389 -14.41 -6.28 -4.63
CA GLY A 389 -13.16 -6.70 -5.28
C GLY A 389 -11.92 -6.33 -4.43
N ALA A 390 -10.78 -6.95 -4.78
CA ALA A 390 -9.51 -6.82 -4.05
C ALA A 390 -9.51 -7.41 -2.62
N ASN A 391 -10.35 -8.42 -2.36
CA ASN A 391 -10.44 -9.14 -1.08
C ASN A 391 -10.67 -8.21 0.12
N LYS A 392 -11.53 -7.19 -0.04
CA LYS A 392 -11.90 -6.28 1.03
C LYS A 392 -13.34 -6.50 1.44
N THR A 393 -13.58 -6.36 2.74
CA THR A 393 -14.91 -6.45 3.35
C THR A 393 -15.15 -5.22 4.20
N VAL A 394 -16.32 -4.61 4.03
CA VAL A 394 -16.82 -3.53 4.88
C VAL A 394 -18.01 -4.03 5.66
N THR A 395 -17.92 -3.99 6.98
CA THR A 395 -18.96 -4.53 7.88
C THR A 395 -19.76 -3.42 8.52
N ALA A 396 -21.09 -3.47 8.43
CA ALA A 396 -22.00 -2.75 9.31
C ALA A 396 -22.25 -3.58 10.56
N ARG A 397 -21.64 -3.19 11.69
CA ARG A 397 -21.63 -4.00 12.91
C ARG A 397 -22.82 -3.74 13.84
N LEU A 398 -23.28 -4.80 14.48
CA LEU A 398 -24.26 -4.82 15.57
C LEU A 398 -25.55 -4.07 15.21
N ARG A 399 -26.07 -4.30 14.01
CA ARG A 399 -27.38 -3.78 13.59
C ARG A 399 -28.49 -4.53 14.29
N ASP A 400 -29.66 -3.92 14.42
CA ASP A 400 -30.87 -4.68 14.77
C ASP A 400 -31.04 -5.84 13.77
N ALA A 401 -31.39 -7.05 14.21
CA ALA A 401 -31.44 -8.20 13.31
C ALA A 401 -32.46 -8.04 12.17
N GLY A 402 -33.59 -7.38 12.42
CA GLY A 402 -34.57 -7.04 11.40
C GLY A 402 -34.05 -5.98 10.43
N GLU A 403 -33.44 -4.92 10.96
CA GLU A 403 -32.75 -3.88 10.18
C GLU A 403 -31.64 -4.48 9.30
N ALA A 404 -30.84 -5.39 9.84
CA ALA A 404 -29.75 -6.07 9.16
C ALA A 404 -30.26 -6.92 7.98
N ALA A 405 -31.35 -7.65 8.17
CA ALA A 405 -31.98 -8.44 7.12
C ALA A 405 -32.59 -7.56 6.02
N ALA A 406 -33.22 -6.44 6.39
CA ALA A 406 -33.72 -5.46 5.43
C ALA A 406 -32.57 -4.81 4.65
N LEU A 407 -31.50 -4.41 5.34
CA LEU A 407 -30.29 -3.83 4.77
C LEU A 407 -29.60 -4.79 3.79
N LEU A 408 -29.53 -6.09 4.13
CA LEU A 408 -28.98 -7.12 3.24
C LEU A 408 -29.74 -7.13 1.89
N ARG A 409 -31.07 -7.20 1.93
CA ARG A 409 -31.91 -7.22 0.72
C ARG A 409 -31.80 -5.91 -0.07
N ALA A 410 -31.95 -4.78 0.61
CA ALA A 410 -31.83 -3.46 -0.02
C ALA A 410 -30.46 -3.25 -0.68
N GLN A 411 -29.38 -3.70 -0.02
CA GLN A 411 -28.03 -3.61 -0.56
C GLN A 411 -27.83 -4.52 -1.77
N ALA A 412 -28.41 -5.73 -1.76
CA ALA A 412 -28.40 -6.63 -2.90
C ALA A 412 -29.10 -5.98 -4.12
N ASP A 413 -30.26 -5.36 -3.91
CA ASP A 413 -30.98 -4.67 -4.99
C ASP A 413 -30.27 -3.41 -5.50
N ARG A 414 -29.71 -2.58 -4.60
CA ARG A 414 -28.88 -1.43 -4.98
C ARG A 414 -27.62 -1.84 -5.74
N SER A 415 -27.01 -2.97 -5.38
CA SER A 415 -25.84 -3.48 -6.11
C SER A 415 -26.20 -3.91 -7.54
N ARG A 416 -27.38 -4.52 -7.72
CA ARG A 416 -27.88 -4.95 -9.03
C ARG A 416 -28.21 -3.75 -9.92
N THR A 417 -28.83 -2.72 -9.37
CA THR A 417 -29.16 -1.48 -10.10
C THR A 417 -27.93 -0.63 -10.36
N GLY A 418 -27.06 -0.45 -9.36
CA GLY A 418 -25.82 0.32 -9.48
C GLY A 418 -24.88 -0.21 -10.57
N ARG A 419 -24.78 -1.54 -10.75
CA ARG A 419 -23.98 -2.13 -11.85
C ARG A 419 -24.50 -1.77 -13.24
N LYS A 420 -25.80 -1.52 -13.40
CA LYS A 420 -26.40 -1.13 -14.70
C LYS A 420 -26.15 0.33 -15.06
N VAL A 421 -26.01 1.19 -14.04
CA VAL A 421 -25.83 2.65 -14.19
C VAL A 421 -24.36 3.07 -14.07
N ALA A 422 -23.47 2.15 -13.67
CA ALA A 422 -22.06 2.43 -13.51
C ALA A 422 -21.43 2.89 -14.84
N ARG A 423 -20.71 4.02 -14.78
CA ARG A 423 -19.89 4.50 -15.91
C ARG A 423 -18.84 3.44 -16.28
N PRO A 424 -18.43 3.37 -17.56
CA PRO A 424 -17.32 2.52 -17.97
C PRO A 424 -16.09 2.79 -17.10
N ASP A 425 -15.30 1.76 -16.81
CA ASP A 425 -14.06 1.88 -16.03
C ASP A 425 -12.95 2.72 -16.74
N ARG A 426 -13.26 3.29 -17.92
CA ARG A 426 -12.38 4.15 -18.70
C ARG A 426 -12.47 5.58 -18.19
N TRP A 427 -11.34 6.08 -17.69
CA TRP A 427 -11.20 7.47 -17.25
C TRP A 427 -11.20 8.41 -18.46
N MET A 428 -11.86 9.57 -18.34
CA MET A 428 -12.02 10.59 -19.39
C MET A 428 -12.54 10.11 -20.76
N ALA A 429 -13.26 8.98 -20.83
CA ALA A 429 -14.10 8.73 -22.00
C ALA A 429 -15.37 9.59 -21.89
N PRO A 430 -15.75 10.35 -22.93
CA PRO A 430 -16.92 11.24 -22.92
C PRO A 430 -18.24 10.49 -22.67
#